data_AF-A0A0N5CRR7-F1
#
_entry.id   AF-A0A0N5CRR7-F1
#
_cell.length_a   1.000
_cell.length_b   1.000
_cell.length_c   1.000
_cell.angle_alpha   90.00
_cell.angle_beta   90.00
_cell.angle_gamma   90.00
#
_symmetry.space_group_name_H-M   'P 1'
#
loop_
_entity.id
_entity.type
_entity.pdbx_description
1 polymer ?
#
loop_
_entity_poly.entity_id
_entity_poly.type
_entity_poly.pdbx_seq_one_letter_code
_entity_poly.pdbx_strand_id
1 'polypeptide(L)'
;NYVHITLDEGAVIATSKFEGTEKRIIRIASKYQSGRFDDDRWHTVTVVRTITLMTLSVDGINDEIRQYAPEIDWLVNSFSYFGGIAKEKLVPGIKVKNFRGCLKNVTFSNFIYLAKFTISEMTTDGSIFAKSVFKLEFIRYEADAYLINFITLANQAYGKSVIRSAGDLSLSCRKVAVSEDTLSFNSGKHFITLPKWNSMASGSLNDMLISGFQLRTQERDGLILFHGSFPSAVTGHDYIAFELIDGHLFMIINLGSGHIRLQTTAEKITDGSAWHTVTLERVGRTGTVTVDNIKTDFSTPGVSANFIVEEPIYLGAVPWPANETHSVDFYVPHSIWSANLRKGFVGCLKNIRINGISPNTAIIFQEQQKSLENGKLA
;
A
#
# COMPACT_ATOMS: atom_id res chain seq x y z
N ASN A 1 15.11 -22.35 9.72
CA ASN A 1 16.14 -21.41 10.23
C ASN A 1 15.62 -19.99 10.19
N TYR A 2 15.65 -19.25 11.29
CA TYR A 2 15.25 -17.85 11.30
C TYR A 2 15.98 -17.04 12.38
N VAL A 3 16.07 -15.73 12.15
CA VAL A 3 16.35 -14.72 13.17
C VAL A 3 15.14 -13.79 13.22
N HIS A 4 14.64 -13.51 14.41
CA HIS A 4 13.43 -12.74 14.63
C HIS A 4 13.65 -11.75 15.77
N ILE A 5 13.30 -10.49 15.54
CA ILE A 5 13.36 -9.42 16.53
C ILE A 5 11.93 -8.92 16.72
N THR A 6 11.50 -8.81 17.98
CA THR A 6 10.15 -8.37 18.31
C THR A 6 10.14 -7.49 19.55
N LEU A 7 9.11 -6.65 19.65
CA LEU A 7 8.80 -5.87 20.85
C LEU A 7 7.60 -6.54 21.50
N ASP A 8 7.80 -7.09 22.70
CA ASP A 8 6.78 -7.83 23.43
C ASP A 8 6.70 -7.34 24.88
N GLU A 9 5.51 -6.90 25.27
CA GLU A 9 5.23 -6.29 26.57
C GLU A 9 6.25 -5.21 26.99
N GLY A 10 6.72 -4.41 26.02
CA GLY A 10 7.69 -3.34 26.26
C GLY A 10 9.14 -3.79 26.37
N ALA A 11 9.45 -5.07 26.14
CA ALA A 11 10.81 -5.60 26.07
C ALA A 11 11.20 -5.95 24.63
N VAL A 12 12.46 -5.75 24.27
CA VAL A 12 12.98 -6.19 22.97
C VAL A 12 13.48 -7.62 23.10
N ILE A 13 12.99 -8.50 22.24
CA ILE A 13 13.33 -9.92 22.22
C ILE A 13 13.97 -10.25 20.88
N ALA A 14 15.18 -10.81 20.93
CA ALA A 14 15.84 -11.39 19.77
C ALA A 14 15.85 -12.91 19.89
N THR A 15 15.39 -13.57 18.85
CA THR A 15 15.29 -15.03 18.76
C THR A 15 16.05 -15.54 17.55
N SER A 16 16.78 -16.65 17.70
CA SER A 16 17.37 -17.41 16.61
C SER A 16 17.06 -18.89 16.77
N LYS A 17 16.60 -19.55 15.70
CA LYS A 17 16.29 -21.00 15.69
C LYS A 17 16.77 -21.63 14.40
N PHE A 18 17.55 -22.70 14.53
CA PHE A 18 18.09 -23.49 13.43
C PHE A 18 17.58 -24.92 13.55
N GLU A 19 17.48 -25.58 12.41
CA GLU A 19 17.20 -27.01 12.35
C GLU A 19 18.27 -27.77 13.14
N GLY A 20 17.84 -28.72 13.98
CA GLY A 20 18.74 -29.47 14.87
C GLY A 20 19.29 -28.72 16.09
N THR A 21 19.00 -27.41 16.27
CA THR A 21 19.49 -26.65 17.44
C THR A 21 18.36 -26.27 18.38
N GLU A 22 18.66 -26.03 19.65
CA GLU A 22 17.73 -25.34 20.56
C GLU A 22 17.53 -23.87 20.14
N LYS A 23 16.44 -23.27 20.63
CA LYS A 23 16.09 -21.87 20.35
C LYS A 23 16.95 -20.95 21.21
N ARG A 24 17.70 -20.02 20.59
CA ARG A 24 18.38 -18.92 21.28
C ARG A 24 17.39 -17.79 21.47
N ILE A 25 17.23 -17.31 22.70
CA ILE A 25 16.34 -16.18 23.03
C ILE A 25 17.11 -15.25 23.97
N ILE A 26 17.17 -13.97 23.61
CA ILE A 26 17.67 -12.90 24.47
C ILE A 26 16.54 -11.88 24.63
N ARG A 27 16.25 -11.49 25.88
CA ARG A 27 15.22 -10.50 26.20
C ARG A 27 15.86 -9.39 27.01
N ILE A 28 15.87 -8.18 26.45
CA ILE A 28 16.28 -6.97 27.17
C ILE A 28 15.04 -6.17 27.53
N ALA A 29 14.82 -6.00 28.83
CA ALA A 29 13.91 -5.01 29.39
C ALA A 29 14.72 -3.78 29.83
N SER A 30 14.14 -2.59 29.84
CA SER A 30 14.87 -1.39 30.24
C SER A 30 15.15 -1.39 31.75
N LYS A 31 16.31 -0.84 32.13
CA LYS A 31 16.84 -0.86 33.50
C LYS A 31 16.12 0.10 34.46
N TYR A 32 15.24 0.97 33.95
CA TYR A 32 14.52 1.95 34.77
C TYR A 32 13.16 1.40 35.21
N GLN A 33 12.69 1.75 36.40
CA GLN A 33 11.44 1.23 36.98
C GLN A 33 10.15 1.60 36.19
N SER A 34 10.25 2.52 35.21
CA SER A 34 9.22 2.84 34.20
C SER A 34 9.58 2.36 32.78
N GLY A 35 10.67 1.61 32.63
CA GLY A 35 11.41 1.40 31.39
C GLY A 35 10.81 0.33 30.48
N ARG A 36 9.93 0.77 29.59
CA ARG A 36 9.49 -0.02 28.44
C ARG A 36 10.02 0.62 27.16
N PHE A 37 10.24 -0.17 26.13
CA PHE A 37 10.69 0.28 24.80
C PHE A 37 9.53 0.62 23.85
N ASP A 38 8.28 0.56 24.32
CA ASP A 38 7.07 1.01 23.61
C ASP A 38 6.66 2.44 24.01
N ASP A 39 7.64 3.32 24.24
CA ASP A 39 7.48 4.64 24.87
C ASP A 39 7.40 5.82 23.88
N ASP A 40 7.19 5.54 22.59
CA ASP A 40 7.17 6.53 21.50
C ASP A 40 8.52 7.30 21.32
N ARG A 41 9.63 6.72 21.78
CA ARG A 41 10.99 7.24 21.54
C ARG A 41 11.78 6.34 20.61
N TRP A 42 12.83 6.93 20.03
CA TRP A 42 13.77 6.17 19.20
C TRP A 42 14.68 5.32 20.07
N HIS A 43 14.72 4.02 19.77
CA HIS A 43 15.64 3.06 20.37
C HIS A 43 16.55 2.46 19.30
N THR A 44 17.82 2.25 19.64
CA THR A 44 18.80 1.59 18.77
C THR A 44 18.92 0.13 19.16
N VAL A 45 18.55 -0.76 18.23
CA VAL A 45 18.61 -2.21 18.43
C VAL A 45 19.68 -2.81 17.52
N THR A 46 20.64 -3.54 18.09
CA THR A 46 21.67 -4.25 17.33
C THR A 46 21.66 -5.72 17.72
N VAL A 47 21.61 -6.61 16.72
CA VAL A 47 21.76 -8.06 16.92
C VAL A 47 23.00 -8.51 16.17
N VAL A 48 23.94 -9.10 16.90
CA VAL A 48 25.14 -9.74 16.33
C VAL A 48 25.02 -11.23 16.58
N ARG A 49 25.27 -12.04 15.54
CA ARG A 49 25.20 -13.49 15.65
C ARG A 49 26.37 -14.13 14.94
N THR A 50 27.01 -15.06 15.62
CA THR A 50 28.01 -15.98 15.10
C THR A 50 27.53 -17.43 15.26
N ILE A 51 28.38 -18.39 14.90
CA ILE A 51 28.11 -19.81 15.10
C ILE A 51 27.90 -20.12 16.58
N THR A 52 28.69 -19.50 17.46
CA THR A 52 28.75 -19.82 18.90
C THR A 52 28.09 -18.79 19.80
N LEU A 53 27.86 -17.57 19.30
CA LEU A 53 27.41 -16.43 20.08
C LEU A 53 26.21 -15.75 19.42
N MET A 54 25.28 -15.28 20.22
CA MET A 54 24.31 -14.27 19.81
C MET A 54 24.30 -13.17 20.88
N THR A 55 24.33 -11.92 20.43
CA THR A 55 24.33 -10.72 21.28
C THR A 55 23.18 -9.83 20.84
N LEU A 56 22.42 -9.32 21.80
CA LEU A 56 21.41 -8.28 21.61
C LEU A 56 21.89 -7.03 22.36
N SER A 57 21.83 -5.89 21.69
CA SER A 57 22.07 -4.57 22.26
C SER A 57 20.83 -3.70 22.06
N VAL A 58 20.37 -3.04 23.12
CA VAL A 58 19.31 -2.03 23.06
C VAL A 58 19.77 -0.80 23.82
N ASP A 59 19.94 0.33 23.11
CA ASP A 59 20.47 1.58 23.67
C ASP A 59 21.77 1.42 24.47
N GLY A 60 22.65 0.52 24.00
CA GLY A 60 23.93 0.21 24.65
C GLY A 60 23.84 -0.78 25.81
N ILE A 61 22.64 -1.21 26.22
CA ILE A 61 22.46 -2.34 27.14
C ILE A 61 22.63 -3.62 26.35
N ASN A 62 23.58 -4.46 26.75
CA ASN A 62 23.91 -5.68 26.03
C ASN A 62 23.60 -6.92 26.86
N ASP A 63 23.14 -7.97 26.19
CA ASP A 63 23.02 -9.31 26.74
C ASP A 63 23.46 -10.33 25.68
N GLU A 64 24.01 -11.47 26.11
CA GLU A 64 24.59 -12.47 25.21
C GLU A 64 24.22 -13.90 25.61
N ILE A 65 24.08 -14.76 24.61
CA ILE A 65 23.90 -16.20 24.79
C ILE A 65 24.92 -16.97 23.97
N ARG A 66 25.64 -17.87 24.64
CA ARG A 66 26.59 -18.79 24.03
C ARG A 66 25.95 -20.15 23.86
N GLN A 67 25.89 -20.61 22.63
CA GLN A 67 25.41 -21.96 22.31
C GLN A 67 26.07 -22.42 21.03
N TYR A 68 26.68 -23.61 21.06
CA TYR A 68 27.25 -24.22 19.87
C TYR A 68 26.13 -24.76 18.98
N ALA A 69 26.10 -24.37 17.71
CA ALA A 69 25.23 -24.94 16.69
C ALA A 69 26.13 -25.61 15.64
N PRO A 70 26.27 -26.95 15.64
CA PRO A 70 27.02 -27.64 14.61
C PRO A 70 26.27 -27.59 13.26
N GLU A 71 27.04 -27.49 12.17
CA GLU A 71 26.72 -27.96 10.81
C GLU A 71 25.74 -27.17 9.92
N ILE A 72 25.08 -26.09 10.37
CA ILE A 72 24.21 -25.28 9.49
C ILE A 72 24.48 -23.77 9.65
N ASP A 73 25.40 -23.27 8.84
CA ASP A 73 25.91 -21.88 8.89
C ASP A 73 25.07 -20.86 8.13
N TRP A 74 24.06 -21.29 7.38
CA TRP A 74 23.39 -20.43 6.41
C TRP A 74 21.90 -20.30 6.71
N LEU A 75 21.44 -19.04 6.66
CA LEU A 75 20.04 -18.76 6.37
C LEU A 75 19.87 -19.03 4.87
N VAL A 76 19.11 -20.07 4.53
CA VAL A 76 18.68 -20.37 3.14
C VAL A 76 18.17 -19.12 2.46
N ASN A 77 18.43 -18.97 1.14
CA ASN A 77 17.90 -17.91 0.29
C ASN A 77 16.41 -17.69 0.60
N SER A 78 16.12 -16.63 1.36
CA SER A 78 14.82 -16.37 1.94
C SER A 78 14.62 -14.86 2.04
N PHE A 79 13.37 -14.50 2.27
CA PHE A 79 12.95 -13.12 2.41
C PHE A 79 13.24 -12.64 3.84
N SER A 80 13.68 -11.40 3.96
CA SER A 80 13.69 -10.64 5.21
C SER A 80 12.37 -9.88 5.34
N TYR A 81 11.83 -9.84 6.55
CA TYR A 81 10.50 -9.32 6.87
C TYR A 81 10.62 -8.15 7.85
N PHE A 82 9.98 -7.01 7.54
CA PHE A 82 9.93 -5.81 8.39
C PHE A 82 8.48 -5.39 8.60
N GLY A 83 8.15 -4.84 9.77
CA GLY A 83 6.79 -4.40 10.07
C GLY A 83 5.79 -5.53 10.30
N GLY A 84 6.00 -6.72 9.72
CA GLY A 84 5.13 -7.87 9.91
C GLY A 84 5.41 -9.02 8.95
N ILE A 85 4.60 -10.07 9.04
CA ILE A 85 4.62 -11.24 8.14
C ILE A 85 3.20 -11.40 7.56
N ALA A 86 3.08 -11.78 6.28
CA ALA A 86 1.77 -12.03 5.66
C ALA A 86 1.01 -13.14 6.41
N LYS A 87 -0.30 -12.99 6.60
CA LYS A 87 -1.10 -13.93 7.40
C LYS A 87 -1.08 -15.36 6.84
N GLU A 88 -1.01 -15.48 5.51
CA GLU A 88 -0.88 -16.74 4.80
C GLU A 88 0.50 -17.41 4.94
N LYS A 89 1.52 -16.67 5.41
CA LYS A 89 2.87 -17.21 5.59
C LYS A 89 3.08 -17.73 7.02
N LEU A 90 2.99 -19.05 7.15
CA LEU A 90 3.25 -19.74 8.40
C LEU A 90 4.76 -19.87 8.64
N VAL A 91 5.29 -19.16 9.63
CA VAL A 91 6.64 -19.41 10.17
C VAL A 91 6.49 -20.16 11.50
N PRO A 92 6.91 -21.44 11.58
CA PRO A 92 6.79 -22.22 12.81
C PRO A 92 7.42 -21.52 14.01
N GLY A 93 6.64 -21.36 15.09
CA GLY A 93 7.10 -20.75 16.34
C GLY A 93 7.09 -19.22 16.37
N ILE A 94 6.60 -18.54 15.32
CA ILE A 94 6.40 -17.09 15.29
C ILE A 94 4.89 -16.80 15.18
N LYS A 95 4.30 -16.28 16.26
CA LYS A 95 2.93 -15.76 16.30
C LYS A 95 2.96 -14.37 16.93
N VAL A 96 3.27 -13.36 16.12
CA VAL A 96 3.35 -11.97 16.58
C VAL A 96 2.47 -11.06 15.73
N LYS A 97 1.95 -10.01 16.36
CA LYS A 97 1.22 -8.94 15.66
C LYS A 97 2.20 -8.15 14.80
N ASN A 98 1.68 -7.52 13.74
CA ASN A 98 2.46 -6.56 12.98
C ASN A 98 2.90 -5.41 13.89
N PHE A 99 4.13 -4.96 13.68
CA PHE A 99 4.71 -3.82 14.36
C PHE A 99 3.98 -2.54 13.93
N ARG A 100 3.69 -1.69 14.92
CA ARG A 100 3.06 -0.39 14.75
C ARG A 100 4.01 0.66 15.28
N GLY A 101 4.55 1.47 14.39
CA GLY A 101 5.52 2.51 14.75
C GLY A 101 6.42 2.89 13.57
N CYS A 102 7.54 3.50 13.89
CA CYS A 102 8.53 3.92 12.92
C CYS A 102 9.81 3.08 13.02
N LEU A 103 10.41 2.80 11.87
CA LEU A 103 11.73 2.18 11.75
C LEU A 103 12.62 3.08 10.89
N LYS A 104 13.88 3.25 11.29
CA LYS A 104 14.88 4.01 10.51
C LYS A 104 16.24 3.34 10.60
N ASN A 105 17.11 3.60 9.62
CA ASN A 105 18.48 3.09 9.54
C ASN A 105 18.61 1.56 9.70
N VAL A 106 17.62 0.81 9.19
CA VAL A 106 17.63 -0.67 9.30
C VAL A 106 18.75 -1.22 8.44
N THR A 107 19.71 -1.91 9.06
CA THR A 107 20.91 -2.41 8.37
C THR A 107 21.08 -3.91 8.56
N PHE A 108 21.35 -4.63 7.47
CA PHE A 108 21.79 -6.03 7.50
C PHE A 108 23.16 -6.16 6.87
N SER A 109 24.04 -6.86 7.57
CA SER A 109 25.40 -7.16 7.12
C SER A 109 25.67 -8.63 7.37
N ASN A 110 26.20 -9.33 6.37
CA ASN A 110 26.74 -10.68 6.54
C ASN A 110 28.26 -10.64 6.31
N PHE A 111 29.06 -11.09 7.29
CA PHE A 111 30.52 -11.05 7.18
C PHE A 111 31.07 -12.08 6.18
N ILE A 112 30.33 -13.15 5.89
CA ILE A 112 30.74 -14.18 4.93
C ILE A 112 30.51 -13.70 3.48
N TYR A 113 29.53 -12.81 3.28
CA TYR A 113 29.12 -12.30 1.98
C TYR A 113 29.00 -10.78 2.09
N LEU A 114 30.01 -10.03 1.63
CA LEU A 114 30.16 -8.55 1.71
C LEU A 114 28.97 -7.76 1.13
N ALA A 115 27.80 -7.87 1.76
CA ALA A 115 26.58 -7.22 1.35
C ALA A 115 26.02 -6.48 2.57
N LYS A 116 26.01 -5.15 2.44
CA LYS A 116 25.38 -4.25 3.40
C LYS A 116 24.14 -3.64 2.76
N PHE A 117 23.01 -3.81 3.42
CA PHE A 117 21.72 -3.29 2.99
C PHE A 117 21.23 -2.28 4.03
N THR A 118 20.85 -1.06 3.63
CA THR A 118 20.48 0.02 4.55
C THR A 118 19.15 0.67 4.15
N ILE A 119 18.18 0.74 5.07
CA ILE A 119 16.89 1.44 4.93
C ILE A 119 16.94 2.76 5.69
N SER A 120 16.61 3.90 5.07
CA SER A 120 16.70 5.21 5.73
C SER A 120 15.56 5.50 6.70
N GLU A 121 14.28 5.50 6.30
CA GLU A 121 13.13 5.81 7.18
C GLU A 121 11.82 5.24 6.62
N MET A 122 11.00 4.64 7.49
CA MET A 122 9.69 4.06 7.16
C MET A 122 8.75 4.10 8.38
N THR A 123 7.47 4.41 8.18
CA THR A 123 6.40 4.06 9.13
C THR A 123 5.71 2.79 8.67
N THR A 124 5.35 1.93 9.62
CA THR A 124 4.74 0.63 9.31
C THR A 124 3.47 0.40 10.11
N ASP A 125 2.35 0.19 9.41
CA ASP A 125 1.18 -0.60 9.88
C ASP A 125 0.98 -1.85 9.00
N GLY A 126 1.96 -2.13 8.14
CA GLY A 126 2.00 -3.18 7.14
C GLY A 126 3.32 -3.96 7.14
N SER A 127 3.36 -5.01 6.35
CA SER A 127 4.52 -5.90 6.24
C SER A 127 5.33 -5.58 4.97
N ILE A 128 6.63 -5.37 5.13
CA ILE A 128 7.58 -5.18 4.03
C ILE A 128 8.43 -6.44 3.92
N PHE A 129 8.61 -6.95 2.70
CA PHE A 129 9.37 -8.15 2.42
C PHE A 129 10.49 -7.84 1.42
N ALA A 130 11.74 -7.98 1.83
CA ALA A 130 12.89 -7.89 0.94
C ALA A 130 13.44 -9.30 0.64
N LYS A 131 13.47 -9.69 -0.62
CA LYS A 131 14.11 -10.89 -1.14
C LYS A 131 15.62 -10.70 -1.25
N SER A 132 16.37 -11.01 -0.20
CA SER A 132 17.83 -11.07 -0.30
C SER A 132 18.28 -12.32 -1.09
N VAL A 133 18.39 -12.21 -2.41
CA VAL A 133 19.00 -13.27 -3.25
C VAL A 133 20.52 -13.08 -3.28
N PHE A 134 21.23 -13.90 -2.52
CA PHE A 134 22.68 -14.08 -2.71
C PHE A 134 22.88 -15.21 -3.72
N LYS A 135 23.12 -14.88 -5.00
CA LYS A 135 23.61 -15.87 -5.96
C LYS A 135 25.13 -15.93 -5.85
N LEU A 136 25.64 -17.07 -5.42
CA LEU A 136 27.07 -17.35 -5.32
C LEU A 136 27.64 -17.71 -6.70
N GLU A 137 28.51 -16.86 -7.22
CA GLU A 137 29.69 -17.27 -7.99
C GLU A 137 30.89 -16.66 -7.26
N PHE A 138 32.00 -17.40 -7.13
CA PHE A 138 33.20 -16.98 -6.40
C PHE A 138 33.83 -15.74 -7.06
N ILE A 139 33.37 -14.55 -6.70
CA ILE A 139 33.93 -13.28 -7.14
C ILE A 139 33.97 -12.35 -5.92
N ARG A 140 35.18 -11.90 -5.55
CA ARG A 140 35.39 -10.83 -4.58
C ARG A 140 34.69 -9.57 -5.11
N TYR A 141 33.53 -9.25 -4.55
CA TYR A 141 32.94 -7.91 -4.65
C TYR A 141 33.06 -7.26 -3.28
N GLU A 142 33.86 -6.20 -3.16
CA GLU A 142 33.53 -5.11 -2.24
C GLU A 142 32.40 -4.33 -2.94
N ALA A 143 31.15 -4.62 -2.58
CA ALA A 143 30.04 -3.79 -3.01
C ALA A 143 29.92 -2.64 -2.01
N ASP A 144 30.16 -1.41 -2.47
CA ASP A 144 29.84 -0.20 -1.73
C ASP A 144 28.38 -0.28 -1.24
N ALA A 145 28.16 0.13 0.01
CA ALA A 145 26.83 0.12 0.62
C ALA A 145 25.91 1.08 -0.13
N TYR A 146 25.14 0.57 -1.10
CA TYR A 146 24.14 1.38 -1.79
C TYR A 146 23.04 1.78 -0.79
N LEU A 147 22.82 3.08 -0.66
CA LEU A 147 21.64 3.63 -0.02
C LEU A 147 20.46 3.35 -0.95
N ILE A 148 19.61 2.39 -0.57
CA ILE A 148 18.49 1.96 -1.39
C ILE A 148 17.23 2.66 -0.88
N ASN A 149 16.57 3.46 -1.72
CA ASN A 149 15.24 3.97 -1.42
C ASN A 149 14.20 2.87 -1.67
N PHE A 150 13.81 2.19 -0.59
CA PHE A 150 12.91 1.04 -0.62
C PHE A 150 11.53 1.36 -1.18
N ILE A 151 11.05 2.58 -1.02
CA ILE A 151 9.74 2.97 -1.53
C ILE A 151 9.84 3.19 -3.04
N THR A 152 10.92 3.77 -3.57
CA THR A 152 11.10 3.83 -5.03
C THR A 152 11.16 2.45 -5.66
N LEU A 153 11.79 1.47 -5.01
CA LEU A 153 11.88 0.08 -5.49
C LEU A 153 10.66 -0.80 -5.17
N ALA A 154 9.91 -0.47 -4.12
CA ALA A 154 8.62 -1.09 -3.82
C ALA A 154 7.51 -0.50 -4.71
N ASN A 155 7.62 0.77 -5.09
CA ASN A 155 6.78 1.46 -6.08
C ASN A 155 7.12 1.00 -7.50
N GLN A 156 8.33 0.50 -7.75
CA GLN A 156 8.66 -0.34 -8.90
C GLN A 156 8.09 -1.74 -8.67
N ALA A 157 6.77 -1.86 -8.81
CA ALA A 157 6.14 -3.15 -8.94
C ALA A 157 6.81 -3.96 -10.07
N TYR A 158 6.62 -5.27 -10.02
CA TYR A 158 6.97 -6.30 -11.01
C TYR A 158 8.08 -7.28 -10.67
N GLY A 159 7.78 -8.54 -11.00
CA GLY A 159 8.31 -9.82 -10.50
C GLY A 159 9.80 -10.09 -10.68
N LYS A 160 10.62 -9.06 -10.90
CA LYS A 160 12.08 -9.09 -10.80
C LYS A 160 12.61 -8.20 -9.66
N SER A 161 11.78 -7.37 -9.02
CA SER A 161 12.21 -6.56 -7.87
C SER A 161 12.54 -7.44 -6.67
N VAL A 162 13.66 -7.11 -6.05
CA VAL A 162 14.23 -7.72 -4.84
C VAL A 162 13.39 -7.31 -3.62
N ILE A 163 12.49 -6.33 -3.71
CA ILE A 163 11.72 -5.78 -2.57
C ILE A 163 10.22 -5.76 -2.90
N ARG A 164 9.38 -6.07 -1.92
CA ARG A 164 7.90 -6.04 -1.99
C ARG A 164 7.33 -5.41 -0.72
N SER A 165 6.24 -4.67 -0.83
CA SER A 165 5.52 -4.09 0.32
C SER A 165 4.05 -4.53 0.35
N ALA A 166 3.46 -4.55 1.54
CA ALA A 166 2.04 -4.75 1.76
C ALA A 166 1.56 -3.96 2.98
N GLY A 167 0.39 -3.32 2.90
CA GLY A 167 -0.19 -2.53 3.99
C GLY A 167 0.08 -1.02 3.87
N ASP A 168 -0.26 -0.27 4.93
CA ASP A 168 -0.15 1.19 4.95
C ASP A 168 1.25 1.63 5.42
N LEU A 169 1.94 2.39 4.56
CA LEU A 169 3.35 2.78 4.72
C LEU A 169 3.51 4.27 4.39
N SER A 170 4.20 5.02 5.25
CA SER A 170 4.53 6.43 5.03
C SER A 170 6.03 6.72 5.21
N LEU A 171 6.50 7.78 4.55
CA LEU A 171 7.88 8.26 4.56
C LEU A 171 8.22 9.17 5.75
N SER A 172 7.23 9.50 6.59
CA SER A 172 7.43 10.46 7.67
C SER A 172 7.06 9.86 9.02
N CYS A 173 8.03 9.77 9.93
CA CYS A 173 7.73 9.51 11.34
C CYS A 173 7.23 10.80 12.01
N ARG A 174 5.99 11.20 11.71
CA ARG A 174 5.28 12.24 12.46
C ARG A 174 4.41 11.56 13.51
N LYS A 175 4.25 12.21 14.66
CA LYS A 175 3.32 11.78 15.71
C LYS A 175 1.93 11.67 15.09
N VAL A 176 1.53 10.45 14.75
CA VAL A 176 0.28 10.18 14.05
C VAL A 176 -0.83 10.47 15.04
N ALA A 177 -1.48 11.63 14.92
CA ALA A 177 -2.87 11.70 15.33
C ALA A 177 -3.55 10.58 14.54
N VAL A 178 -4.13 9.61 15.25
CA VAL A 178 -4.81 8.44 14.70
C VAL A 178 -6.08 8.87 13.96
N SER A 179 -5.94 9.64 12.89
CA SER A 179 -6.96 9.75 11.87
C SER A 179 -6.46 8.89 10.73
N GLU A 180 -7.05 7.71 10.58
CA GLU A 180 -7.05 7.00 9.30
C GLU A 180 -7.28 8.04 8.19
N ASP A 181 -6.46 8.04 7.12
CA ASP A 181 -6.54 8.99 6.00
C ASP A 181 -7.96 9.02 5.41
N THR A 182 -8.83 9.81 6.03
CA THR A 182 -10.27 9.86 5.79
C THR A 182 -10.58 11.20 5.15
N LEU A 183 -10.91 11.15 3.87
CA LEU A 183 -11.36 12.28 3.10
C LEU A 183 -12.86 12.45 3.29
N SER A 184 -13.30 13.63 3.72
CA SER A 184 -14.72 13.94 3.86
C SER A 184 -15.16 14.92 2.77
N PHE A 185 -16.11 14.49 1.95
CA PHE A 185 -16.72 15.28 0.89
C PHE A 185 -18.09 15.78 1.37
N ASN A 186 -18.26 17.10 1.48
CA ASN A 186 -19.43 17.68 2.14
C ASN A 186 -20.48 18.27 1.18
N SER A 187 -20.16 18.46 -0.09
CA SER A 187 -21.00 19.26 -1.02
C SER A 187 -21.27 18.62 -2.38
N GLY A 188 -20.63 17.47 -2.68
CA GLY A 188 -20.73 16.82 -3.99
C GLY A 188 -20.16 17.65 -5.15
N LYS A 189 -19.47 18.75 -4.84
CA LYS A 189 -18.84 19.65 -5.83
C LYS A 189 -17.31 19.62 -5.77
N HIS A 190 -16.75 19.15 -4.66
CA HIS A 190 -15.31 19.09 -4.47
C HIS A 190 -14.76 17.78 -4.97
N PHE A 191 -13.60 17.86 -5.62
CA PHE A 191 -12.83 16.71 -6.04
C PHE A 191 -11.39 16.81 -5.58
N ILE A 192 -10.73 15.67 -5.56
CA ILE A 192 -9.28 15.55 -5.37
C ILE A 192 -8.73 14.80 -6.57
N THR A 193 -7.58 15.23 -7.08
CA THR A 193 -6.87 14.48 -8.11
C THR A 193 -5.76 13.64 -7.52
N LEU A 194 -5.66 12.39 -7.94
CA LEU A 194 -4.56 11.49 -7.64
C LEU A 194 -3.71 11.28 -8.91
N PRO A 195 -2.43 10.92 -8.77
CA PRO A 195 -1.57 10.57 -9.91
C PRO A 195 -2.23 9.53 -10.83
N LYS A 196 -1.96 9.64 -12.14
CA LYS A 196 -2.47 8.72 -13.14
C LYS A 196 -2.09 7.27 -12.84
N TRP A 197 -2.88 6.34 -13.36
CA TRP A 197 -2.56 4.93 -13.33
C TRP A 197 -1.40 4.62 -14.28
N ASN A 198 -0.19 4.40 -13.75
CA ASN A 198 0.92 3.93 -14.59
C ASN A 198 0.75 2.44 -14.95
N SER A 199 0.14 2.15 -16.11
CA SER A 199 0.01 0.80 -16.69
C SER A 199 1.35 0.22 -17.19
N MET A 200 2.38 1.05 -17.33
CA MET A 200 3.72 0.64 -17.82
C MET A 200 4.57 -0.11 -16.79
N ALA A 201 4.20 -0.13 -15.51
CA ALA A 201 4.96 -0.90 -14.54
C ALA A 201 4.91 -2.40 -14.88
N SER A 202 3.86 -2.88 -15.57
CA SER A 202 3.51 -4.30 -15.62
C SER A 202 4.31 -5.29 -16.41
N GLY A 203 5.02 -4.85 -17.44
CA GLY A 203 5.41 -5.80 -18.49
C GLY A 203 4.22 -6.56 -19.14
N SER A 204 2.98 -6.28 -18.72
CA SER A 204 1.71 -6.81 -19.23
C SER A 204 0.67 -5.70 -19.09
N LEU A 205 0.33 -5.04 -20.21
CA LEU A 205 -0.72 -4.01 -20.30
C LEU A 205 -2.12 -4.51 -19.87
N ASN A 206 -2.21 -5.78 -19.46
CA ASN A 206 -3.43 -6.49 -19.12
C ASN A 206 -3.75 -6.52 -17.61
N ASP A 207 -2.77 -6.34 -16.72
CA ASP A 207 -2.99 -6.49 -15.28
C ASP A 207 -3.34 -5.16 -14.63
N MET A 208 -4.60 -5.02 -14.24
CA MET A 208 -5.16 -3.83 -13.61
C MET A 208 -5.69 -4.22 -12.22
N LEU A 209 -4.90 -3.92 -11.19
CA LEU A 209 -5.29 -4.10 -9.80
C LEU A 209 -5.72 -2.77 -9.19
N ILE A 210 -7.04 -2.48 -9.12
CA ILE A 210 -7.52 -1.44 -8.20
C ILE A 210 -7.36 -1.99 -6.80
N SER A 211 -6.53 -1.30 -6.04
CA SER A 211 -6.39 -1.58 -4.64
C SER A 211 -7.49 -0.81 -3.90
N GLY A 212 -8.06 -1.43 -2.87
CA GLY A 212 -9.39 -1.03 -2.44
C GLY A 212 -9.51 0.41 -1.95
N PHE A 213 -10.76 0.86 -1.84
CA PHE A 213 -11.12 2.02 -1.04
C PHE A 213 -12.25 1.63 -0.10
N GLN A 214 -12.40 2.37 1.00
CA GLN A 214 -13.55 2.23 1.88
C GLN A 214 -14.40 3.47 1.77
N LEU A 215 -15.72 3.29 1.74
CA LEU A 215 -16.69 4.38 1.66
C LEU A 215 -17.74 4.29 2.77
N ARG A 216 -18.26 5.44 3.16
CA ARG A 216 -19.42 5.58 4.05
C ARG A 216 -20.20 6.83 3.67
N THR A 217 -21.50 6.69 3.44
CA THR A 217 -22.37 7.82 3.05
C THR A 217 -23.83 7.55 3.40
N GLN A 218 -24.62 8.62 3.49
CA GLN A 218 -26.09 8.59 3.53
C GLN A 218 -26.73 9.04 2.19
N GLU A 219 -25.93 9.56 1.26
CA GLU A 219 -26.40 9.99 -0.05
C GLU A 219 -26.61 8.79 -0.98
N ARG A 220 -27.74 8.80 -1.70
CA ARG A 220 -28.12 7.71 -2.60
C ARG A 220 -27.47 7.76 -3.96
N ASP A 221 -27.08 8.96 -4.40
CA ASP A 221 -26.48 9.18 -5.70
C ASP A 221 -25.17 9.96 -5.56
N GLY A 222 -24.15 9.62 -6.34
CA GLY A 222 -22.93 10.41 -6.38
C GLY A 222 -21.76 9.73 -7.08
N LEU A 223 -20.97 10.51 -7.82
CA LEU A 223 -19.73 10.06 -8.45
C LEU A 223 -18.63 9.90 -7.40
N ILE A 224 -18.14 8.68 -7.19
CA ILE A 224 -17.07 8.39 -6.21
C ILE A 224 -15.69 8.53 -6.84
N LEU A 225 -15.50 7.91 -8.00
CA LEU A 225 -14.21 7.86 -8.69
C LEU A 225 -14.45 7.95 -10.19
N PHE A 226 -13.62 8.74 -10.88
CA PHE A 226 -13.54 8.75 -12.34
C PHE A 226 -12.08 8.78 -12.78
N HIS A 227 -11.75 7.96 -13.77
CA HIS A 227 -10.47 8.00 -14.45
C HIS A 227 -10.69 7.60 -15.90
N GLY A 228 -10.46 8.52 -16.83
CA GLY A 228 -10.73 8.27 -18.24
C GLY A 228 -10.09 9.31 -19.15
N SER A 229 -9.94 8.92 -20.41
CA SER A 229 -9.37 9.76 -21.46
C SER A 229 -10.29 10.93 -21.83
N PHE A 230 -9.68 12.08 -22.15
CA PHE A 230 -10.45 13.21 -22.67
C PHE A 230 -11.04 12.95 -24.07
N PRO A 231 -12.14 13.63 -24.44
CA PRO A 231 -12.87 13.41 -25.70
C PRO A 231 -12.10 13.73 -26.98
N SER A 232 -10.95 14.40 -26.87
CA SER A 232 -10.12 14.76 -28.03
C SER A 232 -9.46 13.53 -28.70
N ALA A 233 -9.59 12.32 -28.13
CA ALA A 233 -9.06 11.09 -28.72
C ALA A 233 -9.97 10.55 -29.84
N VAL A 234 -9.39 10.37 -31.02
CA VAL A 234 -10.06 9.98 -32.29
C VAL A 234 -10.61 8.53 -32.27
N THR A 235 -10.36 7.75 -31.21
CA THR A 235 -10.83 6.36 -31.06
C THR A 235 -11.21 6.07 -29.61
N GLY A 236 -12.25 5.24 -29.41
CA GLY A 236 -12.94 4.90 -28.16
C GLY A 236 -12.24 5.25 -26.85
N HIS A 237 -12.90 6.07 -26.03
CA HIS A 237 -12.36 6.53 -24.75
C HIS A 237 -12.32 5.40 -23.72
N ASP A 238 -11.12 5.10 -23.22
CA ASP A 238 -10.91 4.25 -22.06
C ASP A 238 -11.34 5.03 -20.82
N TYR A 239 -12.16 4.40 -19.98
CA TYR A 239 -12.51 4.99 -18.69
C TYR A 239 -12.98 3.94 -17.70
N ILE A 240 -12.86 4.29 -16.44
CA ILE A 240 -13.48 3.59 -15.32
C ILE A 240 -14.11 4.59 -14.36
N ALA A 241 -15.25 4.21 -13.81
CA ALA A 241 -15.94 4.98 -12.79
C ALA A 241 -16.57 4.08 -11.73
N PHE A 242 -16.63 4.60 -10.51
CA PHE A 242 -17.51 4.11 -9.45
C PHE A 242 -18.51 5.20 -9.11
N GLU A 243 -19.79 4.84 -9.05
CA GLU A 243 -20.87 5.75 -8.66
C GLU A 243 -21.94 5.04 -7.83
N LEU A 244 -22.63 5.82 -7.01
CA LEU A 244 -23.86 5.39 -6.34
C LEU A 244 -25.06 5.82 -7.19
N ILE A 245 -26.04 4.92 -7.33
CA ILE A 245 -27.35 5.20 -7.92
C ILE A 245 -28.43 4.49 -7.09
N ASP A 246 -29.40 5.26 -6.57
CA ASP A 246 -30.42 4.80 -5.63
C ASP A 246 -29.86 3.93 -4.47
N GLY A 247 -28.68 4.30 -3.99
CA GLY A 247 -28.01 3.66 -2.87
C GLY A 247 -27.25 2.37 -3.20
N HIS A 248 -27.27 1.90 -4.45
CA HIS A 248 -26.48 0.77 -4.91
C HIS A 248 -25.17 1.25 -5.54
N LEU A 249 -24.10 0.49 -5.35
CA LEU A 249 -22.82 0.78 -5.97
C LEU A 249 -22.78 0.22 -7.40
N PHE A 250 -22.30 1.04 -8.32
CA PHE A 250 -22.06 0.66 -9.71
C PHE A 250 -20.59 0.87 -10.07
N MET A 251 -20.05 -0.07 -10.84
CA MET A 251 -18.81 0.11 -11.59
C MET A 251 -19.14 0.22 -13.08
N ILE A 252 -18.53 1.20 -13.75
CA ILE A 252 -18.61 1.34 -15.20
C ILE A 252 -17.18 1.29 -15.75
N ILE A 253 -16.93 0.48 -16.77
CA ILE A 253 -15.62 0.37 -17.40
C ILE A 253 -15.74 0.22 -18.92
N ASN A 254 -14.91 0.95 -19.65
CA ASN A 254 -14.69 0.82 -21.08
C ASN A 254 -13.19 0.70 -21.35
N LEU A 255 -12.82 -0.28 -22.17
CA LEU A 255 -11.44 -0.53 -22.61
C LEU A 255 -11.22 -0.11 -24.08
N GLY A 256 -12.13 0.68 -24.64
CA GLY A 256 -12.02 1.24 -26.00
C GLY A 256 -12.89 0.52 -27.04
N SER A 257 -13.60 -0.55 -26.67
CA SER A 257 -14.48 -1.31 -27.59
C SER A 257 -15.88 -1.60 -27.03
N GLY A 258 -16.33 -0.74 -26.12
CA GLY A 258 -17.66 -0.80 -25.51
C GLY A 258 -17.56 -0.88 -23.99
N HIS A 259 -18.58 -0.37 -23.32
CA HIS A 259 -18.62 -0.32 -21.87
C HIS A 259 -19.53 -1.40 -21.29
N ILE A 260 -19.26 -1.76 -20.04
CA ILE A 260 -20.22 -2.44 -19.16
C ILE A 260 -20.58 -1.54 -18.00
N ARG A 261 -21.80 -1.70 -17.52
CA ARG A 261 -22.29 -1.12 -16.27
C ARG A 261 -22.69 -2.26 -15.35
N LEU A 262 -21.95 -2.43 -14.27
CA LEU A 262 -22.13 -3.51 -13.32
C LEU A 262 -22.69 -2.95 -12.01
N GLN A 263 -23.85 -3.45 -11.57
CA GLN A 263 -24.30 -3.25 -10.20
C GLN A 263 -23.49 -4.19 -9.29
N THR A 264 -22.69 -3.65 -8.38
CA THR A 264 -21.74 -4.42 -7.56
C THR A 264 -22.28 -4.76 -6.18
N THR A 265 -23.42 -4.17 -5.79
CA THR A 265 -24.13 -4.48 -4.55
C THR A 265 -25.58 -4.85 -4.83
N ALA A 266 -26.06 -5.93 -4.20
CA ALA A 266 -27.48 -6.30 -4.25
C ALA A 266 -28.32 -5.42 -3.31
N GLU A 267 -27.75 -5.02 -2.18
CA GLU A 267 -28.37 -4.15 -1.18
C GLU A 267 -27.84 -2.72 -1.26
N LYS A 268 -28.56 -1.80 -0.63
CA LYS A 268 -28.14 -0.40 -0.50
C LYS A 268 -27.02 -0.28 0.54
N ILE A 269 -25.97 0.47 0.21
CA ILE A 269 -24.79 0.67 1.07
C ILE A 269 -24.68 2.11 1.59
N THR A 270 -25.84 2.76 1.76
CA THR A 270 -25.97 4.21 1.99
C THR A 270 -26.70 4.53 3.30
N ASP A 271 -26.48 3.69 4.33
CA ASP A 271 -27.05 3.88 5.66
C ASP A 271 -26.26 4.87 6.55
N GLY A 272 -25.06 5.25 6.11
CA GLY A 272 -24.11 6.10 6.83
C GLY A 272 -23.53 5.51 8.10
N SER A 273 -23.88 4.27 8.46
CA SER A 273 -23.51 3.63 9.73
C SER A 273 -22.26 2.78 9.57
N ALA A 274 -22.19 2.02 8.47
CA ALA A 274 -21.12 1.08 8.20
C ALA A 274 -20.11 1.62 7.18
N TRP A 275 -18.85 1.16 7.32
CA TRP A 275 -17.84 1.32 6.28
C TRP A 275 -17.93 0.14 5.33
N HIS A 276 -18.06 0.43 4.03
CA HIS A 276 -18.09 -0.59 2.99
C HIS A 276 -16.73 -0.63 2.28
N THR A 277 -16.16 -1.82 2.13
CA THR A 277 -14.85 -2.01 1.48
C THR A 277 -15.05 -2.47 0.05
N VAL A 278 -14.46 -1.73 -0.91
CA VAL A 278 -14.56 -2.01 -2.34
C VAL A 278 -13.19 -2.33 -2.89
N THR A 279 -13.03 -3.46 -3.56
CA THR A 279 -11.81 -3.83 -4.31
C THR A 279 -12.15 -4.20 -5.74
N LEU A 280 -11.24 -3.93 -6.69
CA LEU A 280 -11.39 -4.37 -8.08
C LEU A 280 -10.09 -5.05 -8.57
N GLU A 281 -10.22 -6.30 -8.99
CA GLU A 281 -9.15 -7.08 -9.59
C GLU A 281 -9.50 -7.33 -11.06
N ARG A 282 -8.65 -6.96 -12.01
CA ARG A 282 -8.88 -7.17 -13.44
C ARG A 282 -7.63 -7.71 -14.13
N VAL A 283 -7.84 -8.69 -15.00
CA VAL A 283 -6.84 -9.24 -15.92
C VAL A 283 -7.43 -9.26 -17.32
N GLY A 284 -6.90 -8.40 -18.19
CA GLY A 284 -7.43 -8.18 -19.53
C GLY A 284 -8.91 -7.80 -19.46
N ARG A 285 -9.76 -8.45 -20.24
CA ARG A 285 -11.19 -8.08 -20.29
C ARG A 285 -12.02 -8.56 -19.11
N THR A 286 -11.48 -9.43 -18.27
CA THR A 286 -12.20 -10.06 -17.17
C THR A 286 -11.73 -9.53 -15.83
N GLY A 287 -12.62 -9.48 -14.85
CA GLY A 287 -12.26 -9.10 -13.49
C GLY A 287 -13.37 -9.35 -12.49
N THR A 288 -13.11 -8.97 -11.26
CA THR A 288 -14.00 -9.14 -10.11
C THR A 288 -14.02 -7.85 -9.30
N VAL A 289 -15.22 -7.34 -9.03
CA VAL A 289 -15.41 -6.32 -7.98
C VAL A 289 -15.84 -7.03 -6.70
N THR A 290 -15.18 -6.74 -5.58
CA THR A 290 -15.59 -7.26 -4.27
C THR A 290 -16.08 -6.13 -3.39
N VAL A 291 -17.29 -6.24 -2.85
CA VAL A 291 -17.85 -5.31 -1.85
C VAL A 291 -18.16 -6.10 -0.58
N ASP A 292 -17.52 -5.77 0.54
CA ASP A 292 -17.70 -6.45 1.84
C ASP A 292 -17.58 -7.99 1.78
N ASN A 293 -16.62 -8.46 0.98
CA ASN A 293 -16.36 -9.88 0.68
C ASN A 293 -17.35 -10.55 -0.29
N ILE A 294 -18.34 -9.82 -0.80
CA ILE A 294 -19.23 -10.31 -1.86
C ILE A 294 -18.61 -9.99 -3.22
N LYS A 295 -18.34 -11.03 -4.01
CA LYS A 295 -17.70 -10.94 -5.31
C LYS A 295 -18.72 -10.84 -6.44
N THR A 296 -18.46 -9.95 -7.39
CA THR A 296 -19.22 -9.81 -8.63
C THR A 296 -18.24 -9.80 -9.80
N ASP A 297 -18.27 -10.87 -10.60
CA ASP A 297 -17.41 -11.04 -11.77
C ASP A 297 -17.96 -10.28 -12.98
N PHE A 298 -17.06 -9.87 -13.88
CA PHE A 298 -17.41 -9.20 -15.12
C PHE A 298 -16.50 -9.55 -16.28
N SER A 299 -17.00 -9.31 -17.49
CA SER A 299 -16.22 -9.30 -18.73
C SER A 299 -16.64 -8.10 -19.58
N THR A 300 -15.67 -7.27 -20.01
CA THR A 300 -15.94 -6.15 -20.92
C THR A 300 -16.21 -6.65 -22.35
N PRO A 301 -17.05 -5.95 -23.13
CA PRO A 301 -17.35 -6.33 -24.52
C PRO A 301 -16.20 -5.98 -25.47
N GLY A 302 -16.35 -6.33 -26.75
CA GLY A 302 -15.45 -5.89 -27.82
C GLY A 302 -14.21 -6.77 -28.00
N VAL A 303 -13.04 -6.16 -28.20
CA VAL A 303 -11.74 -6.85 -28.42
C VAL A 303 -10.61 -6.25 -27.60
N SER A 304 -10.76 -5.01 -27.15
CA SER A 304 -9.72 -4.30 -26.41
C SER A 304 -9.63 -4.79 -24.97
N ALA A 305 -8.41 -5.09 -24.52
CA ALA A 305 -8.11 -5.59 -23.17
C ALA A 305 -7.24 -4.63 -22.34
N ASN A 306 -6.66 -3.63 -22.99
CA ASN A 306 -5.78 -2.65 -22.36
C ASN A 306 -6.62 -1.51 -21.78
N PHE A 307 -6.12 -0.90 -20.72
CA PHE A 307 -6.68 0.32 -20.15
C PHE A 307 -5.60 1.39 -20.18
N ILE A 308 -5.78 2.39 -21.05
CA ILE A 308 -4.78 3.40 -21.37
C ILE A 308 -5.38 4.78 -21.09
N VAL A 309 -5.01 5.34 -19.95
CA VAL A 309 -5.45 6.68 -19.52
C VAL A 309 -4.25 7.44 -18.99
N GLU A 310 -4.05 8.66 -19.50
CA GLU A 310 -2.91 9.52 -19.14
C GLU A 310 -3.30 10.59 -18.10
N GLU A 311 -4.60 10.81 -17.97
CA GLU A 311 -5.25 11.77 -17.09
C GLU A 311 -5.14 11.36 -15.61
N PRO A 312 -5.26 12.30 -14.66
CA PRO A 312 -5.31 11.96 -13.25
C PRO A 312 -6.58 11.15 -12.92
N ILE A 313 -6.57 10.54 -11.73
CA ILE A 313 -7.77 9.94 -11.15
C ILE A 313 -8.49 11.03 -10.36
N TYR A 314 -9.78 11.20 -10.59
CA TYR A 314 -10.64 12.13 -9.88
C TYR A 314 -11.44 11.39 -8.81
N LEU A 315 -11.45 11.91 -7.59
CA LEU A 315 -12.23 11.41 -6.47
C LEU A 315 -13.29 12.42 -6.03
N GLY A 316 -14.50 11.94 -5.80
CA GLY A 316 -15.64 12.67 -5.24
C GLY A 316 -16.40 13.55 -6.23
N ALA A 317 -15.75 14.09 -7.24
CA ALA A 317 -16.35 14.84 -8.33
C ALA A 317 -15.37 14.90 -9.51
N VAL A 318 -15.74 15.57 -10.59
CA VAL A 318 -14.83 15.95 -11.68
C VAL A 318 -14.95 17.46 -11.92
N PRO A 319 -14.01 18.12 -12.60
CA PRO A 319 -14.09 19.55 -12.92
C PRO A 319 -15.12 19.81 -14.03
N TRP A 320 -16.38 19.45 -13.80
CA TRP A 320 -17.48 19.86 -14.66
C TRP A 320 -17.64 21.38 -14.59
N PRO A 321 -18.04 22.05 -15.69
CA PRO A 321 -18.21 23.49 -15.71
C PRO A 321 -19.28 23.95 -14.70
N ALA A 322 -18.95 24.98 -13.91
CA ALA A 322 -19.83 25.54 -12.89
C ALA A 322 -21.07 26.22 -13.50
N ASN A 323 -20.93 26.80 -14.70
CA ASN A 323 -21.98 27.45 -15.47
C ASN A 323 -21.99 26.93 -16.91
N GLU A 324 -23.16 26.86 -17.54
CA GLU A 324 -23.32 26.46 -18.96
C GLU A 324 -22.58 27.39 -19.94
N THR A 325 -22.16 28.57 -19.48
CA THR A 325 -21.47 29.60 -20.27
C THR A 325 -19.95 29.46 -20.29
N HIS A 326 -19.36 28.64 -19.42
CA HIS A 326 -17.91 28.43 -19.37
C HIS A 326 -17.55 27.11 -20.06
N SER A 327 -16.83 27.21 -21.17
CA SER A 327 -16.27 26.08 -21.91
C SER A 327 -15.11 25.46 -21.13
N VAL A 328 -15.42 24.63 -20.13
CA VAL A 328 -14.46 23.62 -19.69
C VAL A 328 -14.73 22.38 -20.53
N ASP A 329 -13.76 21.98 -21.37
CA ASP A 329 -13.83 20.80 -22.24
C ASP A 329 -13.72 19.48 -21.43
N PHE A 330 -14.33 19.42 -20.25
CA PHE A 330 -14.39 18.22 -19.43
C PHE A 330 -15.71 17.49 -19.70
N TYR A 331 -15.68 16.55 -20.64
CA TYR A 331 -16.84 15.69 -20.91
C TYR A 331 -16.64 14.32 -20.29
N VAL A 332 -17.69 13.82 -19.65
CA VAL A 332 -17.76 12.47 -19.10
C VAL A 332 -18.67 11.62 -19.98
N PRO A 333 -18.31 10.35 -20.28
CA PRO A 333 -19.17 9.44 -21.03
C PRO A 333 -20.60 9.36 -20.47
N HIS A 334 -21.61 9.33 -21.36
CA HIS A 334 -23.03 9.27 -21.01
C HIS A 334 -23.43 8.04 -20.18
N SER A 335 -22.60 6.99 -20.17
CA SER A 335 -22.77 5.80 -19.35
C SER A 335 -22.60 6.04 -17.85
N ILE A 336 -21.98 7.16 -17.46
CA ILE A 336 -21.74 7.56 -16.07
C ILE A 336 -22.80 8.58 -15.68
N TRP A 337 -23.89 8.11 -15.10
CA TRP A 337 -25.09 8.92 -14.90
C TRP A 337 -24.89 10.03 -13.88
N SER A 338 -24.21 9.73 -12.77
CA SER A 338 -23.96 10.71 -11.71
C SER A 338 -23.21 11.94 -12.22
N ALA A 339 -22.20 11.73 -13.06
CA ALA A 339 -21.42 12.81 -13.67
C ALA A 339 -22.23 13.65 -14.67
N ASN A 340 -23.04 12.99 -15.51
CA ASN A 340 -23.92 13.70 -16.46
C ASN A 340 -25.00 14.52 -15.74
N LEU A 341 -25.41 14.09 -14.54
CA LEU A 341 -26.30 14.83 -13.64
C LEU A 341 -25.57 15.80 -12.70
N ARG A 342 -24.24 15.91 -12.82
CA ARG A 342 -23.37 16.74 -11.96
C ARG A 342 -23.55 16.48 -10.46
N LYS A 343 -23.79 15.22 -10.11
CA LYS A 343 -23.90 14.73 -8.73
C LYS A 343 -22.57 14.09 -8.30
N GLY A 344 -21.75 14.82 -7.55
CA GLY A 344 -20.58 14.24 -6.89
C GLY A 344 -20.92 13.52 -5.59
N PHE A 345 -19.99 12.71 -5.11
CA PHE A 345 -20.08 12.03 -3.84
C PHE A 345 -20.07 13.01 -2.66
N VAL A 346 -20.95 12.74 -1.71
CA VAL A 346 -20.93 13.32 -0.36
C VAL A 346 -20.78 12.14 0.59
N GLY A 347 -19.86 12.22 1.54
CA GLY A 347 -19.53 11.13 2.44
C GLY A 347 -18.05 11.06 2.74
N CYS A 348 -17.62 9.93 3.30
CA CYS A 348 -16.23 9.71 3.68
C CYS A 348 -15.61 8.61 2.80
N LEU A 349 -14.38 8.85 2.35
CA LEU A 349 -13.51 7.84 1.72
C LEU A 349 -12.27 7.65 2.58
N LYS A 350 -11.78 6.41 2.74
CA LYS A 350 -10.49 6.14 3.38
C LYS A 350 -9.78 4.95 2.76
N ASN A 351 -8.50 4.80 3.11
CA ASN A 351 -7.67 3.65 2.72
C ASN A 351 -7.69 3.40 1.21
N ILE A 352 -7.67 4.47 0.41
CA ILE A 352 -7.61 4.42 -1.06
C ILE A 352 -6.25 3.86 -1.46
N ARG A 353 -6.22 2.91 -2.39
CA ARG A 353 -4.97 2.32 -2.88
C ARG A 353 -5.01 2.18 -4.41
N ILE A 354 -3.90 2.36 -5.09
CA ILE A 354 -3.81 2.20 -6.55
C ILE A 354 -2.59 1.32 -6.85
N ASN A 355 -2.78 0.17 -7.51
CA ASN A 355 -1.71 -0.82 -7.76
C ASN A 355 -0.94 -1.30 -6.51
N GLY A 356 -1.62 -1.40 -5.38
CA GLY A 356 -1.06 -1.79 -4.08
C GLY A 356 -0.40 -0.63 -3.33
N ILE A 357 -0.28 0.54 -3.95
CA ILE A 357 0.34 1.73 -3.40
C ILE A 357 -0.74 2.60 -2.76
N SER A 358 -0.55 2.96 -1.50
CA SER A 358 -1.36 4.00 -0.84
C SER A 358 -0.84 5.38 -1.28
N PRO A 359 -1.60 6.19 -2.04
CA PRO A 359 -1.29 7.60 -2.15
C PRO A 359 -1.50 8.25 -0.77
N ASN A 360 -0.55 9.08 -0.30
CA ASN A 360 -0.78 9.89 0.89
C ASN A 360 -1.81 10.99 0.56
N THR A 361 -3.08 10.61 0.64
CA THR A 361 -4.21 11.44 0.20
C THR A 361 -4.36 12.70 1.04
N ALA A 362 -3.97 12.65 2.32
CA ALA A 362 -3.96 13.81 3.20
C ALA A 362 -2.94 14.88 2.75
N ILE A 363 -1.72 14.47 2.36
CA ILE A 363 -0.72 15.40 1.82
C ILE A 363 -1.19 15.97 0.49
N ILE A 364 -1.67 15.13 -0.43
CA ILE A 364 -2.17 15.57 -1.74
C ILE A 364 -3.30 16.59 -1.57
N PHE A 365 -4.23 16.32 -0.66
CA PHE A 365 -5.33 17.24 -0.35
C PHE A 365 -4.83 18.58 0.20
N GLN A 366 -3.88 18.57 1.15
CA GLN A 366 -3.30 19.79 1.71
C GLN A 366 -2.53 20.61 0.67
N GLU A 367 -1.78 19.95 -0.22
CA GLU A 367 -1.07 20.61 -1.32
C GLU A 367 -2.04 21.25 -2.31
N GLN A 368 -3.15 20.57 -2.63
CA GLN A 368 -4.19 21.09 -3.52
C GLN A 368 -4.94 22.26 -2.88
N GLN A 369 -5.29 22.20 -1.59
CA GLN A 369 -5.87 23.33 -0.86
C GLN A 369 -4.97 24.57 -0.91
N LYS A 370 -3.66 24.40 -0.65
CA LYS A 370 -2.69 25.50 -0.76
C LYS A 370 -2.57 26.04 -2.18
N SER A 371 -2.67 25.18 -3.19
CA SER A 371 -2.63 25.60 -4.60
C SER A 371 -3.86 26.42 -4.99
N LEU A 372 -5.04 26.04 -4.48
CA LEU A 372 -6.30 26.77 -4.65
C LEU A 372 -6.26 28.14 -3.95
N GLU A 373 -5.76 28.20 -2.70
CA GLU A 373 -5.60 29.45 -1.96
C GLU A 373 -4.61 30.42 -2.63
N ASN A 374 -3.61 29.88 -3.34
CA ASN A 374 -2.61 30.66 -4.08
C ASN A 374 -2.99 30.93 -5.55
N GLY A 375 -4.21 30.59 -5.98
CA GLY A 375 -4.74 30.92 -7.31
C GLY A 375 -4.04 30.21 -8.48
N LYS A 376 -3.38 29.06 -8.26
CA LYS A 376 -2.63 28.33 -9.30
C LYS A 376 -3.42 27.26 -10.06
N LEU A 377 -4.65 26.97 -9.63
CA LEU A 377 -5.58 26.06 -10.30
C LEU A 377 -6.95 26.74 -10.34
N ALA A 378 -7.15 27.59 -11.35
CA ALA A 378 -8.44 28.16 -11.73
C ALA A 378 -8.79 27.67 -13.12
#